data_AF-A0A2H9P423-F1
#
_entry.id   AF-A0A2H9P423-F1
#
_cell.length_a   1.000
_cell.length_b   1.000
_cell.length_c   1.000
_cell.angle_alpha   90.00
_cell.angle_beta   90.00
_cell.angle_gamma   90.00
#
_symmetry.space_group_name_H-M   'P 1'
#
loop_
_entity.id
_entity.type
_entity.pdbx_description
1 polymer ?
#
loop_
_entity_poly.entity_id
_entity_poly.type
_entity_poly.pdbx_seq_one_letter_code
_entity_poly.pdbx_strand_id
1 'polypeptide(L)'
;MFMIKKRNCSILMAIAVLCLTFQPDAFGFPPVANLDSPFDLKVGETADINSDFQITLLNVLDDSRCPSDVTCIWEGTVSAEVNIVKDGKNRGKYVIPFGLIDSTASQPIDGFFIMLYDVKPYPISTNQITPSEYVATLIVSKINETLDSPLKQFKSGVSINDIQCKDNLSLVIKSSNPVLHV
;
A
#
# COMPACT_ATOMS: atom_id res chain seq x y z
N MET A 1 -37.17 -69.46 -6.81
CA MET A 1 -37.68 -68.25 -7.49
C MET A 1 -37.45 -67.06 -6.57
N PHE A 2 -36.50 -66.19 -6.89
CA PHE A 2 -36.10 -65.04 -6.07
C PHE A 2 -37.24 -64.01 -6.02
N MET A 3 -37.70 -63.64 -4.82
CA MET A 3 -38.59 -62.48 -4.62
C MET A 3 -37.79 -61.37 -3.94
N ILE A 4 -37.61 -60.26 -4.66
CA ILE A 4 -36.96 -59.04 -4.19
C ILE A 4 -37.95 -58.30 -3.27
N LYS A 5 -37.60 -58.19 -1.98
CA LYS A 5 -38.36 -57.47 -0.96
C LYS A 5 -38.09 -55.96 -1.09
N LYS A 6 -39.10 -55.18 -1.49
CA LYS A 6 -39.07 -53.71 -1.52
C LYS A 6 -38.67 -53.19 -0.13
N ARG A 7 -37.56 -52.45 -0.05
CA ARG A 7 -37.09 -51.79 1.18
C ARG A 7 -36.99 -50.28 0.93
N ASN A 8 -37.63 -49.55 1.83
CA ASN A 8 -38.01 -48.15 1.71
C ASN A 8 -36.84 -47.20 1.40
N CYS A 9 -37.05 -46.39 0.36
CA CYS A 9 -36.17 -45.35 -0.13
C CYS A 9 -36.41 -44.04 0.65
N SER A 10 -36.06 -44.02 1.92
CA SER A 10 -36.18 -42.79 2.73
C SER A 10 -34.96 -42.49 3.60
N ILE A 11 -33.90 -43.30 3.51
CA ILE A 11 -32.67 -43.13 4.32
C ILE A 11 -31.52 -42.52 3.48
N LEU A 12 -31.69 -42.37 2.16
CA LEU A 12 -30.64 -41.89 1.25
C LEU A 12 -30.52 -40.36 1.12
N MET A 13 -31.38 -39.57 1.79
CA MET A 13 -31.38 -38.10 1.68
C MET A 13 -30.57 -37.37 2.76
N ALA A 14 -30.06 -38.05 3.79
CA ALA A 14 -29.41 -37.37 4.92
C ALA A 14 -27.88 -37.19 4.79
N ILE A 15 -27.22 -37.83 3.81
CA ILE A 15 -25.74 -37.82 3.72
C ILE A 15 -25.23 -36.77 2.70
N ALA A 16 -26.10 -36.20 1.86
CA ALA A 16 -25.70 -35.20 0.85
C ALA A 16 -25.64 -33.74 1.36
N VAL A 17 -26.11 -33.45 2.58
CA VAL A 17 -26.27 -32.06 3.07
C VAL A 17 -25.15 -31.62 4.02
N LEU A 18 -24.27 -32.53 4.47
CA LEU A 18 -23.22 -32.20 5.45
C LEU A 18 -21.87 -31.78 4.84
N CYS A 19 -21.80 -31.58 3.52
CA CYS A 19 -20.55 -31.27 2.80
C CYS A 19 -20.55 -29.90 2.10
N LEU A 20 -21.48 -29.01 2.45
CA LEU A 20 -21.65 -27.69 1.80
C LEU A 20 -21.26 -26.48 2.68
N THR A 21 -20.62 -26.66 3.83
CA THR A 21 -20.16 -25.53 4.65
C THR A 21 -18.66 -25.54 4.97
N PHE A 22 -17.86 -26.34 4.26
CA PHE A 22 -16.42 -26.04 4.18
C PHE A 22 -16.23 -24.96 3.12
N GLN A 23 -16.56 -23.72 3.50
CA GLN A 23 -16.00 -22.56 2.82
C GLN A 23 -14.50 -22.59 3.18
N PRO A 24 -13.59 -22.78 2.22
CA PRO A 24 -12.22 -22.37 2.46
C PRO A 24 -12.28 -20.84 2.53
N ASP A 25 -12.33 -20.30 3.74
CA ASP A 25 -11.83 -18.96 3.97
C ASP A 25 -10.37 -19.05 3.55
N ALA A 26 -10.10 -18.65 2.31
CA ALA A 26 -8.77 -18.47 1.80
C ALA A 26 -8.18 -17.33 2.64
N PHE A 27 -7.69 -17.66 3.83
CA PHE A 27 -6.63 -16.92 4.49
C PHE A 27 -5.42 -17.08 3.57
N GLY A 28 -5.45 -16.32 2.47
CA GLY A 28 -4.30 -16.13 1.62
C GLY A 28 -3.21 -15.62 2.54
N PHE A 29 -2.08 -16.31 2.54
CA PHE A 29 -0.89 -15.75 3.14
C PHE A 29 -0.68 -14.38 2.48
N PRO A 30 -0.48 -13.30 3.26
CA PRO A 30 -0.19 -12.00 2.68
C PRO A 30 0.99 -12.14 1.72
N PRO A 31 0.93 -11.51 0.53
CA PRO A 31 2.08 -11.49 -0.38
C PRO A 31 3.34 -11.03 0.36
N VAL A 32 4.40 -11.83 0.26
CA VAL A 32 5.72 -11.45 0.77
C VAL A 32 6.39 -10.58 -0.28
N ALA A 33 6.74 -9.35 0.10
CA ALA A 33 7.40 -8.38 -0.76
C ALA A 33 8.88 -8.19 -0.36
N ASN A 34 9.73 -7.95 -1.35
CA ASN A 34 11.14 -7.64 -1.13
C ASN A 34 11.35 -6.13 -1.10
N LEU A 35 12.35 -5.69 -0.32
CA LEU A 35 12.80 -4.31 -0.33
C LEU A 35 13.36 -3.91 -1.71
N ASP A 36 13.26 -2.63 -2.01
CA ASP A 36 13.78 -1.98 -3.22
C ASP A 36 13.21 -2.55 -4.54
N SER A 37 12.16 -3.36 -4.45
CA SER A 37 11.49 -4.00 -5.58
C SER A 37 10.01 -3.59 -5.61
N PRO A 38 9.44 -3.33 -6.81
CA PRO A 38 8.02 -3.03 -6.92
C PRO A 38 7.18 -4.27 -6.58
N PHE A 39 6.08 -4.04 -5.87
CA PHE A 39 5.06 -5.05 -5.59
C PHE A 39 3.66 -4.44 -5.69
N ASP A 40 2.71 -5.25 -6.11
CA ASP A 40 1.33 -4.84 -6.34
C ASP A 40 0.45 -5.18 -5.14
N LEU A 41 -0.46 -4.27 -4.79
CA LEU A 41 -1.53 -4.49 -3.82
C LEU A 41 -2.87 -4.04 -4.38
N LYS A 42 -3.88 -4.89 -4.26
CA LYS A 42 -5.28 -4.47 -4.41
C LYS A 42 -5.77 -3.78 -3.15
N VAL A 43 -6.83 -3.00 -3.30
CA VAL A 43 -7.52 -2.41 -2.14
C VAL A 43 -7.98 -3.51 -1.19
N GLY A 44 -7.54 -3.43 0.07
CA GLY A 44 -7.77 -4.41 1.13
C GLY A 44 -6.67 -5.46 1.29
N GLU A 45 -5.71 -5.55 0.36
CA GLU A 45 -4.58 -6.49 0.48
C GLU A 45 -3.45 -5.94 1.35
N THR A 46 -2.79 -6.85 2.05
CA THR A 46 -1.64 -6.58 2.93
C THR A 46 -0.40 -7.30 2.40
N ALA A 47 0.73 -6.60 2.29
CA ALA A 47 2.03 -7.22 2.05
C ALA A 47 2.87 -7.27 3.33
N ASP A 48 3.53 -8.40 3.55
CA ASP A 48 4.61 -8.54 4.53
C ASP A 48 5.93 -8.18 3.88
N ILE A 49 6.62 -7.19 4.43
CA ILE A 49 7.95 -6.74 4.02
C ILE A 49 8.91 -7.11 5.15
N ASN A 50 9.95 -7.86 4.79
CA ASN A 50 11.04 -8.24 5.70
C ASN A 50 10.63 -8.79 7.10
N SER A 51 9.45 -9.41 7.21
CA SER A 51 8.86 -10.09 8.40
C SER A 51 8.38 -9.22 9.57
N ASP A 52 8.80 -7.96 9.67
CA ASP A 52 8.46 -7.07 10.78
C ASP A 52 7.70 -5.81 10.34
N PHE A 53 7.53 -5.59 9.03
CA PHE A 53 6.85 -4.43 8.47
C PHE A 53 5.74 -4.88 7.52
N GLN A 54 4.53 -4.36 7.76
CA GLN A 54 3.33 -4.68 6.98
C GLN A 54 2.72 -3.42 6.43
N ILE A 55 2.33 -3.49 5.16
CA ILE A 55 1.63 -2.41 4.47
C ILE A 55 0.32 -2.95 3.90
N THR A 56 -0.78 -2.26 4.20
CA THR A 56 -2.11 -2.58 3.66
C THR A 56 -2.59 -1.42 2.80
N LEU A 57 -2.98 -1.68 1.56
CA LEU A 57 -3.62 -0.67 0.73
C LEU A 57 -5.08 -0.51 1.18
N LEU A 58 -5.43 0.66 1.70
CA LEU A 58 -6.79 0.93 2.17
C LEU A 58 -7.67 1.51 1.07
N ASN A 59 -7.11 2.42 0.26
CA ASN A 59 -7.84 3.07 -0.83
C ASN A 59 -6.90 3.76 -1.82
N VAL A 60 -7.41 4.09 -3.00
CA VAL A 60 -6.82 5.08 -3.90
C VAL A 60 -7.63 6.37 -3.79
N LEU A 61 -6.95 7.48 -3.54
CA LEU A 61 -7.54 8.79 -3.30
C LEU A 61 -7.22 9.74 -4.45
N ASP A 62 -8.17 10.65 -4.70
CA ASP A 62 -8.02 11.80 -5.60
C ASP A 62 -7.49 11.44 -6.99
N ASP A 63 -7.90 10.29 -7.54
CA ASP A 63 -7.52 9.85 -8.88
C ASP A 63 -8.18 10.74 -9.95
N SER A 64 -7.43 11.77 -10.32
CA SER A 64 -7.77 12.78 -11.32
C SER A 64 -6.79 12.76 -12.49
N ARG A 65 -6.05 11.65 -12.64
CA ARG A 65 -5.12 11.45 -13.75
C ARG A 65 -5.83 11.70 -15.08
N CYS A 66 -5.15 12.40 -15.98
CA CYS A 66 -5.69 12.68 -17.30
C CYS A 66 -6.06 11.36 -18.01
N PRO A 67 -7.32 11.13 -18.41
CA PRO A 67 -7.67 9.91 -19.14
C PRO A 67 -6.84 9.76 -20.42
N SER A 68 -6.42 8.54 -20.75
CA SER A 68 -5.48 8.30 -21.86
C SER A 68 -6.06 8.60 -23.25
N ASP A 69 -7.37 8.80 -23.35
CA ASP A 69 -8.14 9.03 -24.58
C ASP A 69 -8.60 10.49 -24.76
N VAL A 70 -8.09 11.43 -23.94
CA VAL A 70 -8.40 12.86 -24.04
C VAL A 70 -7.15 13.74 -23.90
N THR A 71 -7.28 15.03 -24.20
CA THR A 71 -6.21 16.04 -24.01
C THR A 71 -6.52 16.89 -22.79
N CYS A 72 -5.66 16.84 -21.77
CA CYS A 72 -5.82 17.67 -20.57
C CYS A 72 -5.01 18.96 -20.63
N ILE A 73 -5.55 20.00 -19.96
CA ILE A 73 -4.84 21.26 -19.72
C ILE A 73 -3.96 21.17 -18.45
N TRP A 74 -4.33 20.30 -17.51
CA TRP A 74 -3.68 20.09 -16.22
C TRP A 74 -3.36 18.60 -16.03
N GLU A 75 -2.24 18.26 -15.38
CA GLU A 75 -1.71 16.88 -15.32
C GLU A 75 -2.46 15.94 -14.37
N GLY A 76 -3.35 16.44 -13.51
CA GLY A 76 -4.07 15.63 -12.52
C GLY A 76 -3.16 15.02 -11.46
N THR A 77 -3.73 14.35 -10.46
CA THR A 77 -2.98 13.67 -9.39
C THR A 77 -3.59 12.32 -9.04
N VAL A 78 -2.87 11.50 -8.28
CA VAL A 78 -3.41 10.32 -7.60
C VAL A 78 -2.57 10.05 -6.34
N SER A 79 -3.21 9.50 -5.30
CA SER A 79 -2.52 9.08 -4.07
C SER A 79 -3.07 7.73 -3.57
N ALA A 80 -2.32 7.03 -2.74
CA ALA A 80 -2.75 5.80 -2.08
C ALA A 80 -2.85 6.02 -0.56
N GLU A 81 -3.98 5.66 0.04
CA GLU A 81 -4.09 5.54 1.50
C GLU A 81 -3.61 4.16 1.93
N VAL A 82 -2.62 4.10 2.81
CA VAL A 82 -2.06 2.84 3.32
C VAL A 82 -2.09 2.80 4.85
N ASN A 83 -2.28 1.62 5.42
CA ASN A 83 -2.07 1.38 6.86
C ASN A 83 -0.75 0.65 7.07
N ILE A 84 0.02 1.10 8.07
CA ILE A 84 1.32 0.51 8.40
C ILE A 84 1.25 -0.19 9.76
N VAL A 85 1.74 -1.43 9.82
CA VAL A 85 1.97 -2.17 11.06
C VAL A 85 3.45 -2.55 11.11
N LYS A 86 4.12 -2.28 12.22
CA LYS A 86 5.52 -2.67 12.42
C LYS A 86 5.72 -3.28 13.79
N ASP A 87 6.47 -4.37 13.89
CA ASP A 87 6.68 -5.11 15.14
C ASP A 87 5.37 -5.49 15.84
N GLY A 88 4.35 -5.83 15.05
CA GLY A 88 2.99 -6.12 15.53
C GLY A 88 2.20 -4.92 16.07
N LYS A 89 2.72 -3.69 15.96
CA LYS A 89 2.05 -2.46 16.40
C LYS A 89 1.54 -1.65 15.23
N ASN A 90 0.28 -1.25 15.27
CA ASN A 90 -0.29 -0.35 14.27
C ASN A 90 0.32 1.05 14.40
N ARG A 91 0.91 1.56 13.32
CA ARG A 91 1.50 2.90 13.20
C ARG A 91 0.52 3.93 12.67
N GLY A 92 -0.58 3.48 12.06
CA GLY A 92 -1.67 4.31 11.56
C GLY A 92 -1.74 4.36 10.04
N LYS A 93 -2.53 5.32 9.56
CA LYS A 93 -2.80 5.55 8.13
C LYS A 93 -1.94 6.67 7.58
N TYR A 94 -1.49 6.51 6.34
CA TYR A 94 -0.66 7.46 5.62
C TYR A 94 -1.18 7.62 4.20
N VAL A 95 -1.06 8.81 3.63
CA VAL A 95 -1.44 9.09 2.24
C VAL A 95 -0.16 9.28 1.43
N ILE A 96 0.13 8.32 0.55
CA ILE A 96 1.33 8.30 -0.29
C ILE A 96 0.98 8.92 -1.65
N PRO A 97 1.49 10.12 -1.99
CA PRO A 97 1.28 10.71 -3.30
C PRO A 97 2.02 9.90 -4.36
N PHE A 98 1.49 9.94 -5.59
CA PHE A 98 2.19 9.39 -6.74
C PHE A 98 3.57 10.03 -6.91
N GLY A 99 4.58 9.21 -7.18
CA GLY A 99 5.96 9.65 -7.30
C GLY A 99 6.71 8.86 -8.37
N LEU A 100 7.48 9.56 -9.20
CA LEU A 100 8.49 8.94 -10.05
C LEU A 100 9.75 8.62 -9.23
N ILE A 101 10.52 7.61 -9.66
CA ILE A 101 11.76 7.14 -8.99
C ILE A 101 12.76 8.29 -8.73
N ASP A 102 12.74 9.35 -9.55
CA ASP A 102 13.62 10.52 -9.44
C ASP A 102 12.96 11.74 -8.75
N SER A 103 11.71 11.59 -8.30
CA SER A 103 10.96 12.63 -7.60
C SER A 103 11.04 12.46 -6.09
N THR A 104 11.05 13.58 -5.36
CA THR A 104 11.06 13.66 -3.89
C THR A 104 9.82 13.09 -3.19
N ALA A 105 8.94 12.37 -3.91
CA ALA A 105 7.62 11.94 -3.44
C ALA A 105 7.64 10.59 -2.68
N SER A 106 8.78 10.19 -2.12
CA SER A 106 8.82 9.11 -1.14
C SER A 106 8.54 9.65 0.26
N GLN A 107 7.68 8.97 1.00
CA GLN A 107 7.39 9.31 2.41
C GLN A 107 8.17 8.39 3.34
N PRO A 108 8.99 8.93 4.26
CA PRO A 108 9.61 8.15 5.31
C PRO A 108 8.58 7.86 6.40
N ILE A 109 8.40 6.58 6.67
CA ILE A 109 7.47 6.10 7.68
C ILE A 109 8.22 5.02 8.45
N ASP A 110 8.48 5.28 9.73
CA ASP A 110 9.03 4.30 10.66
C ASP A 110 10.31 3.58 10.16
N GLY A 111 11.25 4.35 9.60
CA GLY A 111 12.54 3.84 9.10
C GLY A 111 12.54 3.32 7.65
N PHE A 112 11.44 3.50 6.92
CA PHE A 112 11.32 3.10 5.51
C PHE A 112 10.88 4.26 4.63
N PHE A 113 11.42 4.35 3.41
CA PHE A 113 10.82 5.13 2.33
C PHE A 113 9.76 4.30 1.63
N ILE A 114 8.56 4.88 1.47
CA ILE A 114 7.45 4.28 0.73
C ILE A 114 7.13 5.18 -0.45
N MET A 115 7.08 4.59 -1.64
CA MET A 115 6.75 5.29 -2.89
C MET A 115 5.59 4.60 -3.60
N LEU A 116 4.63 5.40 -4.05
CA LEU A 116 3.60 4.96 -4.99
C LEU A 116 4.13 5.07 -6.41
N TYR A 117 4.55 3.94 -6.96
CA TYR A 117 5.23 3.85 -8.26
C TYR A 117 4.25 3.80 -9.43
N ASP A 118 3.14 3.08 -9.29
CA ASP A 118 2.11 2.96 -10.33
C ASP A 118 0.73 2.76 -9.70
N VAL A 119 -0.32 3.10 -10.45
CA VAL A 119 -1.72 2.83 -10.10
C VAL A 119 -2.43 2.31 -11.34
N LYS A 120 -3.06 1.15 -11.23
CA LYS A 120 -3.86 0.56 -12.31
C LYS A 120 -5.32 0.39 -11.87
N PRO A 121 -6.28 0.39 -12.81
CA PRO A 121 -6.10 0.76 -14.21
C PRO A 121 -5.80 2.26 -14.39
N TYR A 122 -5.26 2.64 -15.55
CA TYR A 122 -5.17 4.04 -15.96
C TYR A 122 -6.54 4.50 -16.50
N PRO A 123 -7.03 5.70 -16.16
CA PRO A 123 -8.37 6.12 -16.54
C PRO A 123 -8.56 6.26 -18.06
N ILE A 124 -9.77 5.93 -18.50
CA ILE A 124 -10.31 6.23 -19.84
C ILE A 124 -11.63 6.96 -19.67
N SER A 125 -11.96 7.90 -20.57
CA SER A 125 -13.10 8.81 -20.41
C SER A 125 -14.47 8.13 -20.37
N THR A 126 -14.55 6.90 -20.88
CA THR A 126 -15.79 6.14 -21.05
C THR A 126 -16.05 5.10 -19.97
N ASN A 127 -15.10 4.85 -19.08
CA ASN A 127 -15.22 3.81 -18.05
C ASN A 127 -14.96 4.36 -16.65
N GLN A 128 -15.85 4.04 -15.72
CA GLN A 128 -15.67 4.38 -14.32
C GLN A 128 -14.89 3.25 -13.62
N ILE A 129 -13.80 3.62 -12.95
CA ILE A 129 -13.02 2.67 -12.13
C ILE A 129 -13.68 2.57 -10.75
N THR A 130 -14.01 1.36 -10.33
CA THR A 130 -14.52 1.10 -8.98
C THR A 130 -13.38 0.91 -7.98
N PRO A 131 -13.57 1.20 -6.69
CA PRO A 131 -12.51 1.10 -5.68
C PRO A 131 -11.80 -0.27 -5.65
N SER A 132 -12.54 -1.36 -5.86
CA SER A 132 -12.00 -2.73 -5.83
C SER A 132 -11.15 -3.09 -7.06
N GLU A 133 -11.22 -2.32 -8.13
CA GLU A 133 -10.42 -2.55 -9.35
C GLU A 133 -9.01 -1.97 -9.24
N TYR A 134 -8.80 -1.08 -8.27
CA TYR A 134 -7.50 -0.45 -8.10
C TYR A 134 -6.43 -1.43 -7.63
N VAL A 135 -5.29 -1.34 -8.30
CA VAL A 135 -4.03 -1.98 -7.93
C VAL A 135 -2.99 -0.88 -7.82
N ALA A 136 -2.37 -0.74 -6.65
CA ALA A 136 -1.24 0.16 -6.45
C ALA A 136 0.06 -0.65 -6.50
N THR A 137 1.03 -0.17 -7.28
CA THR A 137 2.40 -0.68 -7.24
C THR A 137 3.21 0.19 -6.29
N LEU A 138 3.72 -0.42 -5.22
CA LEU A 138 4.52 0.25 -4.20
C LEU A 138 5.96 -0.20 -4.25
N ILE A 139 6.88 0.69 -3.88
CA ILE A 139 8.28 0.37 -3.62
C ILE A 139 8.59 0.79 -2.18
N VAL A 140 9.21 -0.11 -1.42
CA VAL A 140 9.62 0.14 -0.04
C VAL A 140 11.13 -0.05 0.07
N SER A 141 11.82 0.98 0.58
CA SER A 141 13.26 1.00 0.78
C SER A 141 13.59 1.27 2.24
N LYS A 142 14.64 0.66 2.78
CA LYS A 142 15.13 1.03 4.12
C LYS A 142 15.78 2.40 4.07
N ILE A 143 15.46 3.24 5.05
CA ILE A 143 16.22 4.48 5.27
C ILE A 143 17.57 4.07 5.83
N ASN A 144 18.61 4.15 5.00
CA ASN A 144 19.97 3.92 5.47
C ASN A 144 20.51 5.21 6.09
N GLU A 145 20.58 5.20 7.42
CA GLU A 145 21.12 6.23 8.30
C GLU A 145 22.49 6.79 7.87
N THR A 146 23.25 6.06 7.05
CA THR A 146 24.61 6.41 6.64
C THR A 146 24.74 6.93 5.20
N LEU A 147 23.70 6.88 4.37
CA LEU A 147 23.79 7.24 2.94
C LEU A 147 23.04 8.51 2.54
N ASP A 148 21.97 8.90 3.22
CA ASP A 148 21.21 10.09 2.86
C ASP A 148 21.71 11.34 3.58
N SER A 149 21.78 12.47 2.87
CA SER A 149 22.18 13.73 3.49
C SER A 149 21.20 14.13 4.60
N PRO A 150 21.65 14.80 5.68
CA PRO A 150 20.77 15.17 6.80
C PRO A 150 19.55 16.00 6.37
N LEU A 151 19.72 16.87 5.37
CA LEU A 151 18.60 17.65 4.83
C LEU A 151 17.58 16.78 4.10
N LYS A 152 18.02 15.72 3.42
CA LYS A 152 17.13 14.77 2.74
C LYS A 152 16.34 13.96 3.79
N GLN A 153 17.00 13.46 4.84
CA GLN A 153 16.33 12.81 5.97
C GLN A 153 15.25 13.71 6.60
N PHE A 154 15.58 14.98 6.89
CA PHE A 154 14.62 15.96 7.43
C PHE A 154 13.45 16.25 6.49
N LYS A 155 13.74 16.60 5.23
CA LYS A 155 12.69 16.95 4.24
C LYS A 155 11.76 15.80 3.95
N SER A 156 12.25 14.58 4.11
CA SER A 156 11.42 13.41 4.01
C SER A 156 10.49 13.32 5.22
N GLY A 157 10.90 13.66 6.46
CA GLY A 157 10.04 13.59 7.64
C GLY A 157 10.61 12.77 8.81
N VAL A 158 11.90 12.43 8.76
CA VAL A 158 12.62 11.92 9.93
C VAL A 158 12.62 12.99 11.02
N SER A 159 12.28 12.61 12.25
CA SER A 159 12.28 13.50 13.41
C SER A 159 13.67 14.10 13.62
N ILE A 160 13.73 15.36 14.08
CA ILE A 160 14.99 16.09 14.23
C ILE A 160 15.99 15.40 15.16
N ASN A 161 15.49 14.61 16.12
CA ASN A 161 16.31 13.86 17.07
C ASN A 161 16.87 12.55 16.48
N ASP A 162 16.28 12.08 15.38
CA ASP A 162 16.60 10.80 14.75
C ASP A 162 17.41 11.01 13.45
N ILE A 163 17.73 12.26 13.09
CA ILE A 163 18.56 12.60 11.92
C ILE A 163 20.00 12.26 12.21
N GLN A 164 20.58 11.41 11.37
CA GLN A 164 21.97 11.01 11.45
C GLN A 164 22.85 11.92 10.61
N CYS A 165 23.80 12.58 11.25
CA CYS A 165 24.83 13.40 10.62
C CYS A 165 26.16 12.64 10.62
N LYS A 166 27.01 12.87 9.60
CA LYS A 166 28.41 12.40 9.67
C LYS A 166 29.10 13.04 10.86
N ASP A 167 30.09 12.34 11.42
CA ASP A 167 30.88 12.83 12.56
C ASP A 167 31.33 14.29 12.35
N ASN A 168 31.12 15.11 13.38
CA ASN A 168 31.42 16.55 13.41
C ASN A 168 30.59 17.44 12.46
N LEU A 169 29.49 16.94 11.90
CA LEU A 169 28.52 17.77 11.16
C LEU A 169 27.19 17.86 11.91
N SER A 170 26.45 18.94 11.67
CA SER A 170 25.10 19.12 12.20
C SER A 170 24.20 19.74 11.14
N LEU A 171 22.94 19.30 11.08
CA LEU A 171 21.95 19.92 10.22
C LEU A 171 21.53 21.27 10.83
N VAL A 172 21.79 22.35 10.11
CA VAL A 172 21.34 23.71 10.49
C VAL A 172 20.16 24.09 9.60
N ILE A 173 18.98 24.27 10.18
CA ILE A 173 17.78 24.76 9.48
C ILE A 173 17.52 26.19 9.94
N LYS A 174 17.72 27.15 9.03
CA LYS A 174 17.41 28.56 9.29
C LYS A 174 15.97 28.85 8.85
N SER A 175 15.07 29.09 9.81
CA SER A 175 13.76 29.65 9.51
C SER A 175 13.91 31.13 9.19
N SER A 176 13.61 31.54 7.96
CA SER A 176 13.41 32.95 7.64
C SER A 176 11.98 33.31 7.99
N ASN A 177 11.77 33.87 9.17
CA ASN A 177 10.53 34.56 9.49
C ASN A 177 10.49 35.83 8.62
N PRO A 178 9.56 36.00 7.65
CA PRO A 178 9.35 37.31 7.07
C PRO A 178 8.84 38.19 8.22
N VAL A 179 9.69 39.10 8.66
CA VAL A 179 9.35 40.09 9.68
C VAL A 179 8.09 40.81 9.20
N LEU A 180 7.02 40.70 9.99
CA LEU A 180 5.82 41.49 9.83
C LEU A 180 6.23 42.95 10.04
N HIS A 181 6.41 43.69 8.95
CA HIS A 181 6.49 45.14 9.03
C HIS A 181 5.05 45.63 9.31
N VAL A 182 4.82 46.02 10.57
CA VAL A 182 3.67 46.84 11.00
C VAL A 182 3.75 48.21 10.35
#